data_AF-A0A4Q3UN02-F1
#
_entry.id   AF-A0A4Q3UN02-F1
#
_cell.length_a   1.000
_cell.length_b   1.000
_cell.length_c   1.000
_cell.angle_alpha   90.00
_cell.angle_beta   90.00
_cell.angle_gamma   90.00
#
_symmetry.space_group_name_H-M   'P 1'
#
loop_
_entity.id
_entity.type
_entity.pdbx_description
1 polymer ?
#
loop_
_entity_poly.entity_id
_entity_poly.type
_entity_poly.pdbx_seq_one_letter_code
_entity_poly.pdbx_strand_id
1 'polypeptide(L)'
;MTTGLMKAPRQTWIDYARGIAIILVLYRHVFEGIKNSGLPVIEYASLEHANILFFSFRMPLFFIVSGIFVAGSLYKRGLGKFIETKARTILYPYFLWGIIQITLQIVMSNWVNSQRAPSDYLLLFYLPRGLEQFWYLYALFNVSVLYALSISVLRLNAWQNVGIGLLLFSISAYIGREAINVGFVYDIMHYYLFYAIGD
;
A
#
# COMPACT_ATOMS: atom_id res chain seq x y z
N MET A 1 -27.91 -35.50 9.45
CA MET A 1 -27.72 -34.66 8.25
C MET A 1 -26.75 -33.55 8.59
N THR A 2 -25.49 -33.66 8.16
CA THR A 2 -24.48 -32.61 8.31
C THR A 2 -24.74 -31.53 7.26
N THR A 3 -25.17 -30.35 7.69
CA THR A 3 -25.22 -29.16 6.85
C THR A 3 -23.79 -28.80 6.43
N GLY A 4 -23.38 -29.27 5.25
CA GLY A 4 -22.17 -28.80 4.60
C GLY A 4 -22.33 -27.30 4.38
N LEU A 5 -21.64 -26.49 5.20
CA LEU A 5 -21.54 -25.05 5.00
C LEU A 5 -20.93 -24.83 3.61
N MET A 6 -21.79 -24.51 2.62
CA MET A 6 -21.34 -24.14 1.30
C MET A 6 -20.44 -22.91 1.44
N LYS A 7 -19.14 -23.11 1.24
CA LYS A 7 -18.15 -22.05 1.26
C LYS A 7 -18.55 -21.05 0.17
N ALA A 8 -18.72 -19.79 0.54
CA ALA A 8 -19.09 -18.75 -0.42
C ALA A 8 -18.17 -18.83 -1.65
N PRO A 9 -18.72 -18.72 -2.88
CA PRO A 9 -17.94 -18.88 -4.09
C PRO A 9 -16.81 -17.84 -4.11
N ARG A 10 -15.60 -18.33 -4.38
CA ARG A 10 -14.41 -17.48 -4.53
C ARG A 10 -14.62 -16.55 -5.73
N GLN A 11 -14.42 -15.26 -5.52
CA GLN A 11 -14.60 -14.23 -6.54
C GLN A 11 -13.39 -14.23 -7.49
N THR A 12 -13.42 -15.03 -8.55
CA THR A 12 -12.27 -15.26 -9.44
C THR A 12 -11.73 -13.97 -10.08
N TRP A 13 -12.59 -12.99 -10.37
CA TRP A 13 -12.17 -11.70 -10.93
C TRP A 13 -11.26 -10.91 -9.98
N ILE A 14 -11.43 -11.05 -8.66
CA ILE A 14 -10.58 -10.39 -7.66
C ILE A 14 -9.17 -10.97 -7.71
N ASP A 15 -9.06 -12.27 -7.95
CA ASP A 15 -7.75 -12.93 -8.06
C ASP A 15 -7.02 -12.50 -9.33
N TYR A 16 -7.74 -12.39 -10.45
CA TYR A 16 -7.17 -11.82 -11.69
C TYR A 16 -6.73 -10.38 -11.49
N ALA A 17 -7.54 -9.54 -10.85
CA ALA A 17 -7.20 -8.15 -10.57
C ALA A 17 -5.93 -8.04 -9.69
N ARG A 18 -5.81 -8.87 -8.65
CA ARG A 18 -4.60 -8.96 -7.81
C ARG A 18 -3.39 -9.43 -8.62
N GLY A 19 -3.55 -10.46 -9.44
CA GLY A 19 -2.48 -11.00 -10.28
C GLY A 19 -1.93 -9.96 -11.26
N ILE A 20 -2.83 -9.24 -11.96
CA ILE A 20 -2.47 -8.14 -12.86
C ILE A 20 -1.72 -7.05 -12.09
N ALA A 21 -2.23 -6.64 -10.92
CA ALA A 21 -1.59 -5.62 -10.10
C ALA A 21 -0.17 -6.04 -9.65
N ILE A 22 0.04 -7.31 -9.28
CA ILE A 22 1.36 -7.85 -8.92
C ILE A 22 2.31 -7.80 -10.12
N ILE A 23 1.86 -8.22 -11.31
CA ILE A 23 2.68 -8.17 -12.53
C ILE A 23 3.08 -6.72 -12.86
N LEU A 24 2.16 -5.76 -12.72
CA LEU A 24 2.46 -4.34 -12.93
C LEU A 24 3.45 -3.76 -11.91
N VAL A 25 3.45 -4.28 -10.68
CA VAL A 25 4.45 -3.91 -9.66
C VAL A 25 5.83 -4.50 -10.02
N LEU A 26 5.89 -5.77 -10.40
CA LEU A 26 7.13 -6.41 -10.86
C LEU A 26 7.73 -5.66 -12.04
N TYR A 27 6.90 -5.31 -13.04
CA TYR A 27 7.31 -4.52 -14.19
C TYR A 27 8.02 -3.22 -13.78
N ARG A 28 7.45 -2.46 -12.84
CA ARG A 28 8.07 -1.23 -12.30
C ARG A 28 9.45 -1.51 -11.71
N HIS A 29 9.55 -2.47 -10.79
CA HIS A 29 10.79 -2.73 -10.06
C HIS A 29 11.90 -3.26 -10.96
N VAL A 30 11.56 -4.08 -11.97
CA VAL A 30 12.52 -4.53 -12.98
C VAL A 30 12.99 -3.34 -13.82
N PHE A 31 12.06 -2.48 -14.27
CA PHE A 31 12.40 -1.31 -15.08
C PHE A 31 13.28 -0.30 -14.30
N GLU A 32 12.92 0.00 -13.04
CA GLU A 32 13.73 0.86 -12.16
C GLU A 32 15.10 0.23 -11.85
N GLY A 33 15.17 -1.09 -11.69
CA GLY A 33 16.43 -1.82 -11.50
C GLY A 33 17.38 -1.70 -12.70
N ILE A 34 16.85 -1.83 -13.92
CA ILE A 34 17.60 -1.63 -15.17
C ILE A 34 18.04 -0.16 -15.31
N LYS A 35 17.15 0.79 -15.00
CA LYS A 35 17.48 2.23 -15.02
C LYS A 35 18.63 2.56 -14.06
N ASN A 36 18.61 1.97 -12.88
CA ASN A 36 19.62 2.19 -11.85
C ASN A 36 20.95 1.46 -12.13
N SER A 37 21.01 0.51 -13.06
CA SER A 37 22.27 -0.16 -13.45
C SER A 37 23.12 0.66 -14.44
N GLY A 38 22.65 1.84 -14.85
CA GLY A 38 23.36 2.73 -15.77
C GLY A 38 23.15 2.40 -17.25
N LEU A 39 22.26 1.46 -17.57
CA LEU A 39 21.88 1.18 -18.95
C LEU A 39 21.05 2.34 -19.54
N PRO A 40 21.30 2.76 -20.79
CA PRO A 40 20.56 3.84 -21.41
C PRO A 40 19.12 3.41 -21.68
N VAL A 41 18.20 3.84 -20.81
CA VAL A 41 16.75 3.55 -20.95
C VAL A 41 16.00 4.58 -21.81
N ILE A 42 16.68 5.63 -22.27
CA ILE A 42 16.11 6.72 -23.09
C ILE A 42 15.47 6.17 -24.38
N GLU A 43 16.06 5.14 -24.97
CA GLU A 43 15.53 4.47 -26.17
C GLU A 43 14.20 3.74 -25.91
N TYR A 44 13.85 3.51 -24.65
CA TYR A 44 12.63 2.83 -24.20
C TYR A 44 11.62 3.78 -23.53
N ALA A 45 11.56 5.05 -23.96
CA ALA A 45 10.63 6.04 -23.40
C ALA A 45 9.16 5.58 -23.38
N SER A 46 8.74 4.78 -24.37
CA SER A 46 7.40 4.18 -24.40
C SER A 46 7.14 3.24 -23.21
N LEU A 47 8.13 2.47 -22.78
CA LEU A 47 8.06 1.62 -21.59
C LEU A 47 8.01 2.44 -20.30
N GLU A 48 8.73 3.57 -20.23
CA GLU A 48 8.67 4.49 -19.09
C GLU A 48 7.29 5.17 -18.97
N HIS A 49 6.72 5.64 -20.08
CA HIS A 49 5.37 6.19 -20.11
C HIS A 49 4.32 5.15 -19.67
N ALA A 50 4.45 3.90 -20.12
CA ALA A 50 3.60 2.81 -19.65
C ALA A 50 3.75 2.59 -18.13
N ASN A 51 4.97 2.64 -17.58
CA ASN A 51 5.20 2.52 -16.14
C ASN A 51 4.52 3.63 -15.33
N ILE A 52 4.55 4.87 -15.83
CA ILE A 52 3.87 6.01 -15.21
C ILE A 52 2.35 5.84 -15.28
N LEU A 53 1.81 5.44 -16.43
CA LEU A 53 0.37 5.21 -16.60
C LEU A 53 -0.12 4.11 -15.65
N PHE A 54 0.60 3.00 -15.56
CA PHE A 54 0.24 1.90 -14.67
C PHE A 54 0.44 2.23 -13.18
N PHE A 55 1.22 3.25 -12.82
CA PHE A 55 1.34 3.68 -11.43
C PHE A 55 0.00 4.12 -10.83
N SER A 56 -0.75 4.94 -11.58
CA SER A 56 -2.07 5.43 -11.20
C SER A 56 -3.12 4.33 -11.08
N PHE A 57 -2.83 3.12 -11.57
CA PHE A 57 -3.74 1.98 -11.54
C PHE A 57 -3.35 0.94 -10.49
N ARG A 58 -2.08 0.53 -10.46
CA ARG A 58 -1.62 -0.62 -9.66
C ARG A 58 -1.83 -0.44 -8.16
N MET A 59 -1.47 0.73 -7.61
CA MET A 59 -1.57 0.95 -6.16
C MET A 59 -3.03 1.15 -5.73
N PRO A 60 -3.82 2.04 -6.36
CA PRO A 60 -5.24 2.19 -6.04
C PRO A 60 -6.04 0.89 -6.12
N LEU A 61 -5.76 0.03 -7.11
CA LEU A 61 -6.46 -1.23 -7.28
C LEU A 61 -6.29 -2.15 -6.06
N PHE A 62 -5.10 -2.23 -5.46
CA PHE A 62 -4.93 -3.04 -4.27
C PHE A 62 -5.67 -2.48 -3.04
N PHE A 63 -5.75 -1.14 -2.91
CA PHE A 63 -6.54 -0.52 -1.83
C PHE A 63 -8.03 -0.81 -2.00
N ILE A 64 -8.58 -0.68 -3.22
CA ILE A 64 -9.97 -1.05 -3.54
C ILE A 64 -10.23 -2.51 -3.18
N VAL A 65 -9.36 -3.41 -3.67
CA VAL A 65 -9.50 -4.85 -3.41
C VAL A 65 -9.37 -5.20 -1.93
N SER A 66 -8.61 -4.43 -1.15
CA SER A 66 -8.58 -4.59 0.31
C SER A 66 -9.83 -4.04 1.00
N GLY A 67 -10.44 -2.98 0.44
CA GLY A 67 -11.71 -2.40 0.91
C GLY A 67 -12.87 -3.38 0.80
N ILE A 68 -13.01 -4.10 -0.31
CA ILE A 68 -14.09 -5.08 -0.56
C ILE A 68 -14.33 -6.08 0.57
N PHE A 69 -13.28 -6.44 1.31
CA PHE A 69 -13.36 -7.43 2.38
C PHE A 69 -13.38 -6.83 3.79
N VAL A 70 -13.39 -5.50 3.93
CA VAL A 70 -13.23 -4.84 5.22
C VAL A 70 -14.47 -4.98 6.09
N ALA A 71 -15.68 -4.60 5.62
CA ALA A 71 -16.90 -4.72 6.42
C ALA A 71 -17.15 -6.16 6.87
N GLY A 72 -16.99 -7.13 5.96
CA GLY A 72 -17.17 -8.55 6.28
C GLY A 72 -16.14 -9.09 7.28
N SER A 73 -14.89 -8.63 7.21
CA SER A 73 -13.85 -9.01 8.18
C SER A 73 -14.08 -8.37 9.55
N LEU A 74 -14.49 -7.10 9.56
CA LEU A 74 -14.70 -6.33 10.78
C LEU A 74 -15.93 -6.81 11.55
N TYR A 75 -17.04 -7.08 10.86
CA TYR A 75 -18.25 -7.65 11.46
C TYR A 75 -17.97 -9.00 12.13
N LYS A 76 -17.14 -9.85 11.51
CA LYS A 76 -16.82 -11.19 12.03
C LYS A 76 -15.87 -11.18 13.22
N ARG A 77 -14.95 -10.21 13.30
CA ARG A 77 -13.81 -10.26 14.25
C ARG A 77 -13.90 -9.19 15.34
N GLY A 78 -14.63 -8.11 15.10
CA GLY A 78 -14.56 -6.89 15.91
C GLY A 78 -13.28 -6.08 15.66
N LEU A 79 -13.30 -4.81 16.05
CA LEU A 79 -12.23 -3.84 15.77
C LEU A 79 -10.85 -4.28 16.31
N GLY A 80 -10.76 -4.69 17.58
CA GLY A 80 -9.50 -5.07 18.19
C GLY A 80 -8.80 -6.25 17.48
N LYS A 81 -9.53 -7.35 17.27
CA LYS A 81 -8.99 -8.54 16.57
C LYS A 81 -8.71 -8.27 15.09
N PHE A 82 -9.47 -7.38 14.45
CA PHE A 82 -9.19 -6.94 13.08
C PHE A 82 -7.83 -6.24 13.01
N ILE A 83 -7.59 -5.25 13.87
CA ILE A 83 -6.32 -4.51 13.94
C ILE A 83 -5.18 -5.45 14.28
N GLU A 84 -5.36 -6.33 15.27
CA GLU A 84 -4.34 -7.32 15.66
C GLU A 84 -3.98 -8.24 14.48
N THR A 85 -4.99 -8.75 13.75
CA THR A 85 -4.72 -9.61 12.60
C THR A 85 -3.95 -8.84 11.53
N LYS A 86 -4.38 -7.61 11.20
CA LYS A 86 -3.71 -6.78 10.19
C LYS A 86 -2.29 -6.43 10.62
N ALA A 87 -2.06 -6.16 11.90
CA ALA A 87 -0.72 -5.91 12.45
C ALA A 87 0.17 -7.15 12.27
N ARG A 88 -0.31 -8.34 12.63
CA ARG A 88 0.45 -9.60 12.46
C ARG A 88 0.73 -9.95 10.99
N THR A 89 -0.21 -9.68 10.08
CA THR A 89 -0.06 -10.06 8.67
C THR A 89 0.61 -9.01 7.79
N ILE A 90 0.62 -7.73 8.21
CA ILE A 90 1.13 -6.61 7.41
C ILE A 90 2.27 -5.91 8.14
N LEU A 91 2.01 -5.41 9.36
CA LEU A 91 2.95 -4.57 10.09
C LEU A 91 4.17 -5.36 10.59
N TYR A 92 3.96 -6.59 11.06
CA TYR A 92 5.05 -7.47 11.50
C TYR A 92 6.01 -7.82 10.34
N PRO A 93 5.54 -8.33 9.18
CA PRO A 93 6.41 -8.53 8.03
C PRO A 93 7.09 -7.23 7.55
N TYR A 94 6.39 -6.10 7.60
CA TYR A 94 6.96 -4.79 7.24
C TYR A 94 8.19 -4.46 8.09
N PHE A 95 8.09 -4.52 9.42
CA PHE A 95 9.22 -4.21 10.29
C PHE A 95 10.32 -5.26 10.20
N LEU A 96 9.97 -6.55 10.18
CA LEU A 96 10.94 -7.63 10.09
C LEU A 96 11.79 -7.50 8.82
N TRP A 97 11.13 -7.43 7.65
CA TRP A 97 11.84 -7.35 6.38
C TRP A 97 12.48 -5.99 6.13
N GLY A 98 11.87 -4.90 6.61
CA GLY A 98 12.46 -3.56 6.55
C GLY A 98 13.76 -3.47 7.34
N ILE A 99 13.80 -4.01 8.55
CA ILE A 99 15.02 -4.08 9.37
C ILE A 99 16.08 -4.94 8.68
N ILE A 100 15.69 -6.12 8.17
CA ILE A 100 16.62 -7.01 7.44
C ILE A 100 17.20 -6.28 6.22
N GLN A 101 16.36 -5.61 5.41
CA GLN A 101 16.80 -4.89 4.22
C GLN A 101 17.79 -3.77 4.57
N ILE A 102 17.46 -2.89 5.53
CA ILE A 102 18.36 -1.80 5.94
C ILE A 102 19.68 -2.37 6.45
N THR A 103 19.63 -3.41 7.29
CA THR A 103 20.83 -4.05 7.83
C THR A 103 21.72 -4.62 6.73
N LEU A 104 21.14 -5.33 5.77
CA LEU A 104 21.88 -5.85 4.61
C LEU A 104 22.45 -4.73 3.74
N GLN A 105 21.71 -3.65 3.52
CA GLN A 105 22.19 -2.49 2.75
C GLN A 105 23.34 -1.75 3.45
N ILE A 106 23.38 -1.74 4.79
CA ILE A 106 24.51 -1.20 5.56
C ILE A 106 25.71 -2.14 5.49
N VAL A 107 25.53 -3.43 5.76
CA VAL A 107 26.63 -4.42 5.80
C VAL A 107 27.25 -4.66 4.42
N MET A 108 26.41 -4.66 3.37
CA MET A 108 26.82 -4.91 2.00
C MET A 108 26.98 -3.62 1.20
N SER A 109 27.23 -2.47 1.84
CA SER A 109 27.29 -1.16 1.19
C SER A 109 28.22 -1.09 -0.03
N ASN A 110 29.26 -1.92 -0.08
CA ASN A 110 30.22 -2.02 -1.19
C ASN A 110 29.69 -2.81 -2.41
N TRP A 111 28.57 -3.52 -2.27
CA TRP A 111 28.00 -4.44 -3.26
C TRP A 111 26.57 -4.08 -3.67
N VAL A 112 25.95 -3.11 -3.00
CA VAL A 112 24.59 -2.65 -3.29
C VAL A 112 24.60 -1.22 -3.80
N ASN A 113 23.65 -0.91 -4.68
CA ASN A 113 23.51 0.42 -5.28
C ASN A 113 22.92 1.47 -4.31
N SER A 114 22.58 1.08 -3.07
CA SER A 114 21.93 1.95 -2.07
C SER A 114 22.82 2.08 -0.84
N GLN A 115 23.37 3.27 -0.61
CA GLN A 115 24.08 3.59 0.63
C GLN A 115 23.06 3.93 1.71
N ARG A 116 23.06 3.16 2.80
CA ARG A 116 22.20 3.39 3.97
C ARG A 116 23.04 3.67 5.21
N ALA A 117 22.48 4.46 6.11
CA ALA A 117 23.05 4.77 7.42
C ALA A 117 22.17 4.21 8.55
N PRO A 118 22.70 4.03 9.77
CA PRO A 118 21.88 3.62 10.92
C PRO A 118 20.71 4.57 11.23
N SER A 119 20.80 5.85 10.84
CA SER A 119 19.67 6.78 10.94
C SER A 119 18.46 6.36 10.09
N ASP A 120 18.66 5.54 9.05
CA ASP A 120 17.61 5.13 8.13
C ASP A 120 16.61 4.16 8.75
N TYR A 121 16.91 3.58 9.92
CA TYR A 121 15.89 2.85 10.69
C TYR A 121 14.72 3.77 11.11
N LEU A 122 14.94 5.09 11.24
CA LEU A 122 13.84 6.05 11.51
C LEU A 122 12.85 6.15 10.34
N LEU A 123 13.27 5.81 9.12
CA LEU A 123 12.39 5.79 7.94
C LEU A 123 11.28 4.74 8.07
N LEU A 124 11.49 3.68 8.86
CA LEU A 124 10.47 2.67 9.13
C LEU A 124 9.24 3.24 9.85
N PHE A 125 9.38 4.39 10.50
CA PHE A 125 8.31 5.00 11.28
C PHE A 125 7.73 6.23 10.59
N TYR A 126 8.59 7.10 10.04
CA TYR A 126 8.19 8.43 9.57
C TYR A 126 8.03 8.53 8.04
N LEU A 127 8.95 7.93 7.28
CA LEU A 127 8.98 8.06 5.83
C LEU A 127 9.21 6.70 5.13
N PRO A 128 8.22 5.79 5.17
CA PRO A 128 8.33 4.47 4.56
C PRO A 128 8.62 4.49 3.05
N ARG A 129 8.25 5.56 2.34
CA ARG A 129 8.60 5.77 0.92
C ARG A 129 10.11 5.78 0.66
N GLY A 130 10.91 6.12 1.67
CA GLY A 130 12.37 6.02 1.61
C GLY A 130 12.87 4.56 1.58
N LEU A 131 12.01 3.57 1.84
CA LEU A 131 12.31 2.14 1.91
C LEU A 131 11.71 1.36 0.73
N GLU A 132 11.59 2.03 -0.43
CA GLU A 132 11.19 1.42 -1.70
C GLU A 132 9.87 0.63 -1.56
N GLN A 133 9.82 -0.66 -1.87
CA GLN A 133 8.57 -1.45 -1.92
C GLN A 133 7.76 -1.47 -0.61
N PHE A 134 8.38 -1.20 0.55
CA PHE A 134 7.72 -1.39 1.84
C PHE A 134 6.67 -0.33 2.19
N TRP A 135 6.72 0.86 1.57
CA TRP A 135 5.78 1.94 1.88
C TRP A 135 4.32 1.51 1.75
N TYR A 136 4.04 0.62 0.79
CA TYR A 136 2.70 0.14 0.52
C TYR A 136 2.10 -0.64 1.71
N LEU A 137 2.88 -1.52 2.34
CA LEU A 137 2.40 -2.31 3.48
C LEU A 137 2.03 -1.39 4.65
N TYR A 138 2.89 -0.40 4.93
CA TYR A 138 2.64 0.58 5.97
C TYR A 138 1.40 1.42 5.68
N ALA A 139 1.26 1.91 4.45
CA ALA A 139 0.08 2.67 4.01
C ALA A 139 -1.21 1.82 4.11
N LEU A 140 -1.18 0.58 3.62
CA LEU A 140 -2.31 -0.34 3.66
C LEU A 140 -2.78 -0.62 5.08
N PHE A 141 -1.83 -0.82 6.01
CA PHE A 141 -2.15 -1.00 7.43
C PHE A 141 -2.86 0.24 7.98
N ASN A 142 -2.25 1.43 7.85
CA ASN A 142 -2.79 2.65 8.42
C ASN A 142 -4.15 3.04 7.83
N VAL A 143 -4.33 2.92 6.50
CA VAL A 143 -5.61 3.18 5.84
C VAL A 143 -6.67 2.18 6.30
N SER A 144 -6.32 0.88 6.41
CA SER A 144 -7.26 -0.13 6.90
C SER A 144 -7.71 0.13 8.34
N VAL A 145 -6.79 0.57 9.21
CA VAL A 145 -7.10 0.91 10.60
C VAL A 145 -7.95 2.16 10.68
N LEU A 146 -7.58 3.23 9.95
CA LEU A 146 -8.34 4.47 9.93
C LEU A 146 -9.77 4.25 9.42
N TYR A 147 -9.93 3.48 8.35
CA TYR A 147 -11.24 3.11 7.82
C TYR A 147 -12.03 2.24 8.82
N ALA A 148 -11.41 1.25 9.45
CA ALA A 148 -12.08 0.44 10.46
C ALA A 148 -12.56 1.28 11.67
N LEU A 149 -11.78 2.29 12.08
CA LEU A 149 -12.15 3.24 13.11
C LEU A 149 -13.30 4.15 12.66
N SER A 150 -13.31 4.61 11.41
CA SER A 150 -14.38 5.47 10.90
C SER A 150 -15.74 4.76 10.92
N ILE A 151 -15.79 3.48 10.57
CA ILE A 151 -17.05 2.71 10.58
C ILE A 151 -17.41 2.17 11.97
N SER A 152 -16.43 1.80 12.81
CA SER A 152 -16.73 1.20 14.13
C SER A 152 -16.96 2.23 15.23
N VAL A 153 -16.17 3.31 15.24
CA VAL A 153 -16.15 4.30 16.32
C VAL A 153 -16.98 5.51 15.93
N LEU A 154 -16.69 6.10 14.76
CA LEU A 154 -17.41 7.28 14.26
C LEU A 154 -18.75 6.93 13.61
N ARG A 155 -18.99 5.64 13.33
CA ARG A 155 -20.23 5.11 12.73
C ARG A 155 -20.62 5.82 11.43
N LEU A 156 -19.62 6.18 10.63
CA LEU A 156 -19.82 6.84 9.35
C LEU A 156 -20.38 5.85 8.33
N ASN A 157 -21.32 6.33 7.50
CA ASN A 157 -21.83 5.54 6.38
C ASN A 157 -20.85 5.55 5.18
N ALA A 158 -21.11 4.71 4.18
CA ALA A 158 -20.24 4.58 3.00
C ALA A 158 -20.04 5.93 2.27
N TRP A 159 -21.12 6.69 2.07
CA TRP A 159 -21.06 7.99 1.40
C TRP A 159 -20.24 9.04 2.16
N GLN A 160 -20.35 9.08 3.48
CA GLN A 160 -19.53 9.94 4.34
C GLN A 160 -18.06 9.56 4.23
N ASN A 161 -17.74 8.27 4.23
CA ASN A 161 -16.37 7.80 4.05
C ASN A 161 -15.81 8.15 2.67
N VAL A 162 -16.61 8.02 1.61
CA VAL A 162 -16.22 8.44 0.25
C VAL A 162 -16.03 9.96 0.20
N GLY A 163 -16.92 10.74 0.81
CA GLY A 163 -16.80 12.20 0.89
C GLY A 163 -15.55 12.67 1.63
N ILE A 164 -15.25 12.05 2.77
CA ILE A 164 -13.97 12.27 3.50
C ILE A 164 -12.79 11.85 2.64
N GLY A 165 -12.88 10.71 1.95
CA GLY A 165 -11.85 10.24 1.05
C GLY A 165 -11.57 11.22 -0.08
N LEU A 166 -12.59 11.80 -0.70
CA LEU A 166 -12.45 12.83 -1.73
C LEU A 166 -11.73 14.06 -1.18
N LEU A 167 -12.13 14.53 0.01
CA LEU A 167 -11.49 15.66 0.68
C LEU A 167 -10.01 15.37 1.00
N LEU A 168 -9.71 14.21 1.59
CA LEU A 168 -8.34 13.79 1.87
C LEU A 168 -7.50 13.66 0.60
N PHE A 169 -8.09 13.12 -0.48
CA PHE A 169 -7.43 13.02 -1.78
C PHE A 169 -7.12 14.41 -2.36
N SER A 170 -8.06 15.35 -2.33
CA SER A 170 -7.84 16.73 -2.76
C SER A 170 -6.75 17.42 -1.95
N ILE A 171 -6.72 17.24 -0.62
CA ILE A 171 -5.66 17.81 0.21
C ILE A 171 -4.31 17.15 -0.13
N SER A 172 -4.27 15.84 -0.33
CA SER A 172 -3.04 15.15 -0.74
C SER A 172 -2.51 15.66 -2.08
N ALA A 173 -3.39 15.94 -3.04
CA ALA A 173 -3.02 16.49 -4.34
C ALA A 173 -2.43 17.90 -4.20
N TYR A 174 -2.97 18.72 -3.31
CA TYR A 174 -2.42 20.04 -2.99
C TYR A 174 -1.04 19.93 -2.31
N ILE A 175 -0.90 19.09 -1.27
CA ILE A 175 0.37 18.83 -0.58
C ILE A 175 1.44 18.34 -1.57
N GLY A 176 1.07 17.44 -2.47
CA GLY A 176 1.97 16.90 -3.50
C GLY A 176 2.40 17.97 -4.51
N ARG A 177 1.51 18.90 -4.88
CA ARG A 177 1.84 20.02 -5.77
C ARG A 177 2.81 21.01 -5.13
N GLU A 178 2.63 21.32 -3.85
CA GLU A 178 3.49 22.23 -3.08
C GLU A 178 4.76 21.54 -2.55
N ALA A 179 4.98 20.26 -2.88
CA ALA A 179 6.11 19.45 -2.41
C ALA A 179 6.30 19.45 -0.87
N ILE A 180 5.20 19.55 -0.12
CA ILE A 180 5.23 19.58 1.35
C ILE A 180 5.45 18.15 1.87
N ASN A 181 6.49 17.96 2.67
CA ASN A 181 6.81 16.66 3.25
C ASN A 181 6.00 16.39 4.53
N VAL A 182 4.94 15.60 4.41
CA VAL A 182 4.13 15.12 5.55
C VAL A 182 4.38 13.63 5.89
N GLY A 183 5.46 13.05 5.37
CA GLY A 183 5.80 11.65 5.62
C GLY A 183 4.73 10.66 5.16
N PHE A 184 4.52 9.61 5.96
CA PHE A 184 3.53 8.56 5.68
C PHE A 184 2.07 9.06 5.67
N VAL A 185 1.79 10.25 6.24
CA VAL A 185 0.44 10.82 6.27
C VAL A 185 -0.06 11.11 4.86
N TYR A 186 0.85 11.48 3.95
CA TYR A 186 0.53 11.66 2.53
C TYR A 186 -0.15 10.41 1.96
N ASP A 187 0.41 9.23 2.22
CA ASP A 187 -0.10 7.96 1.70
C ASP A 187 -1.48 7.64 2.28
N ILE A 188 -1.69 7.91 3.56
CA ILE A 188 -2.99 7.71 4.18
C ILE A 188 -4.04 8.57 3.49
N MET A 189 -3.76 9.86 3.33
CA MET A 189 -4.70 10.81 2.73
C MET A 189 -5.00 10.46 1.27
N HIS A 190 -3.95 10.12 0.52
CA HIS A 190 -4.06 9.82 -0.90
C HIS A 190 -4.82 8.51 -1.17
N TYR A 191 -4.60 7.47 -0.34
CA TYR A 191 -5.17 6.14 -0.60
C TYR A 191 -6.46 5.82 0.15
N TYR A 192 -6.89 6.66 1.10
CA TYR A 192 -8.13 6.46 1.84
C TYR A 192 -9.36 6.35 0.92
N LEU A 193 -9.46 7.23 -0.09
CA LEU A 193 -10.56 7.23 -1.06
C LEU A 193 -10.73 5.87 -1.74
N PHE A 194 -9.64 5.30 -2.26
CA PHE A 194 -9.69 4.04 -2.98
C PHE A 194 -10.07 2.88 -2.08
N TYR A 195 -9.64 2.90 -0.83
CA TYR A 195 -10.08 1.92 0.15
C TYR A 195 -11.58 2.05 0.46
N ALA A 196 -12.06 3.28 0.62
CA ALA A 196 -13.46 3.58 0.92
C ALA A 196 -14.41 3.23 -0.24
N ILE A 197 -13.98 3.41 -1.49
CA ILE A 197 -14.74 2.99 -2.69
C ILE A 197 -14.88 1.47 -2.77
N GLY A 198 -13.97 0.72 -2.15
CA GLY A 198 -14.00 -0.74 -2.18
C GLY A 198 -15.07 -1.37 -1.29
N ASP A 199 -15.52 -0.69 -0.23
CA ASP A 199 -16.53 -1.17 0.72
C ASP A 199 -17.96 -0.89 0.22
#